data_AF-A0A2W5SPW7-F1
#
_entry.id   AF-A0A2W5SPW7-F1
#
_cell.length_a   1.000
_cell.length_b   1.000
_cell.length_c   1.000
_cell.angle_alpha   90.00
_cell.angle_beta   90.00
_cell.angle_gamma   90.00
#
_symmetry.space_group_name_H-M   'P 1'
#
loop_
_entity.id
_entity.type
_entity.pdbx_description
1 polymer ?
#
loop_
_entity_poly.entity_id
_entity_poly.type
_entity_poly.pdbx_seq_one_letter_code
_entity_poly.pdbx_strand_id
1 'polypeptide(L)'
;MKREDIAAMGPLERKALLEDVAALVHSGEWRFGEAVRFLRAVVLRKSRADFSRMVGVSPSALQQIEDTLDANPTVDTLNRLFRPFGATMGLRFPRMELQPPPTVEREQRRERLKNALAGAHKRRRKKDGAQSG
;
A
#
# COMPACT_ATOMS: atom_id res chain seq x y z
N MET A 1 5.02 8.38 12.71
CA MET A 1 4.83 7.35 13.76
C MET A 1 6.11 7.25 14.58
N LYS A 2 6.03 7.28 15.91
CA LYS A 2 7.21 7.19 16.78
C LYS A 2 7.57 5.72 17.00
N ARG A 3 8.84 5.46 17.36
CA ARG A 3 9.35 4.10 17.59
C ARG A 3 8.66 3.40 18.78
N GLU A 4 8.20 4.18 19.74
CA GLU A 4 7.51 3.74 20.96
C GLU A 4 6.14 3.15 20.62
N ASP A 5 5.41 3.80 19.71
CA ASP A 5 4.08 3.40 19.24
C ASP A 5 4.08 1.96 18.67
N ILE A 6 5.14 1.54 17.97
CA ILE A 6 5.24 0.21 17.34
C ILE A 6 5.44 -0.91 18.37
N ALA A 7 6.16 -0.65 19.47
CA ALA A 7 6.40 -1.67 20.48
C ALA A 7 5.16 -1.93 21.35
N ALA A 8 4.25 -0.96 21.44
CA ALA A 8 2.99 -1.09 22.15
C ALA A 8 1.87 -1.71 21.30
N MET A 9 2.11 -2.00 20.01
CA MET A 9 1.08 -2.49 19.11
C MET A 9 0.51 -3.84 19.54
N GLY A 10 -0.81 -3.94 19.53
CA GLY A 10 -1.51 -5.21 19.67
C GLY A 10 -1.29 -6.12 18.44
N PRO A 11 -1.64 -7.42 18.53
CA PRO A 11 -1.47 -8.36 17.42
C PRO A 11 -2.17 -7.94 16.12
N LEU A 12 -3.35 -7.32 16.21
CA LEU A 12 -4.11 -6.84 15.05
C LEU A 12 -3.44 -5.62 14.38
N GLU A 13 -2.96 -4.67 15.17
CA GLU A 13 -2.25 -3.49 14.67
C GLU A 13 -0.93 -3.90 14.01
N ARG A 14 -0.23 -4.86 14.60
CA ARG A 14 0.99 -5.43 14.01
C ARG A 14 0.70 -6.12 12.68
N LYS A 15 -0.43 -6.84 12.56
CA LYS A 15 -0.84 -7.44 11.29
C LYS A 15 -1.11 -6.37 10.23
N ALA A 16 -1.87 -5.33 10.57
CA ALA A 16 -2.16 -4.22 9.65
C ALA A 16 -0.87 -3.55 9.16
N LEU A 17 0.09 -3.30 10.06
CA LEU A 17 1.40 -2.76 9.69
C LEU A 17 2.14 -3.64 8.66
N LEU A 18 2.11 -4.96 8.83
CA LEU A 18 2.77 -5.88 7.89
C LEU A 18 2.05 -5.90 6.53
N GLU A 19 0.72 -5.80 6.51
CA GLU A 19 -0.08 -5.68 5.30
C GLU A 19 0.19 -4.37 4.55
N ASP A 20 0.35 -3.26 5.28
CA ASP A 20 0.72 -1.95 4.71
C ASP A 20 2.12 -1.98 4.09
N VAL A 21 3.09 -2.60 4.76
CA VAL A 21 4.45 -2.79 4.20
C VAL A 21 4.40 -3.62 2.92
N ALA A 22 3.60 -4.70 2.90
CA ALA A 22 3.43 -5.50 1.69
C ALA A 22 2.76 -4.71 0.56
N ALA A 23 1.78 -3.85 0.87
CA ALA A 23 1.11 -2.99 -0.10
C ALA A 23 2.07 -1.96 -0.72
N LEU A 24 2.94 -1.34 0.07
CA LEU A 24 3.98 -0.41 -0.42
C LEU A 24 4.99 -1.11 -1.34
N VAL A 25 5.36 -2.36 -1.04
CA VAL A 25 6.21 -3.15 -1.93
C VAL A 25 5.46 -3.53 -3.20
N HIS A 26 4.17 -3.88 -3.10
CA HIS A 26 3.35 -4.25 -4.24
C HIS A 26 3.09 -3.08 -5.19
N SER A 27 2.91 -1.85 -4.67
CA SER A 27 2.74 -0.64 -5.49
C SER A 27 4.03 -0.17 -6.15
N GLY A 28 5.18 -0.70 -5.71
CA GLY A 28 6.50 -0.26 -6.17
C GLY A 28 7.00 1.01 -5.48
N GLU A 29 6.26 1.54 -4.49
CA GLU A 29 6.71 2.67 -3.68
C GLU A 29 7.92 2.30 -2.82
N TRP A 30 7.93 1.07 -2.30
CA TRP A 30 9.07 0.49 -1.60
C TRP A 30 9.67 -0.66 -2.39
N ARG A 31 11.00 -0.73 -2.41
CA ARG A 31 11.75 -1.92 -2.78
C ARG A 31 11.75 -2.91 -1.62
N PHE A 32 12.05 -4.18 -1.91
CA PHE A 32 12.25 -5.19 -0.86
C PHE A 32 13.29 -4.75 0.18
N GLY A 33 14.37 -4.08 -0.23
CA GLY A 33 15.40 -3.55 0.67
C GLY A 33 14.86 -2.56 1.70
N GLU A 34 13.98 -1.66 1.28
CA GLU A 34 13.35 -0.65 2.15
C GLU A 34 12.43 -1.31 3.18
N ALA A 35 11.62 -2.28 2.73
CA ALA A 35 10.79 -3.08 3.61
C ALA A 35 11.61 -3.88 4.63
N VAL A 36 12.67 -4.57 4.19
CA VAL A 36 13.56 -5.33 5.09
C VAL A 36 14.22 -4.41 6.11
N ARG A 37 14.75 -3.26 5.67
CA ARG A 37 15.37 -2.27 6.55
C ARG A 37 14.39 -1.72 7.58
N PHE A 38 13.17 -1.37 7.16
CA PHE A 38 12.12 -0.87 8.05
C PHE A 38 11.73 -1.92 9.10
N LEU A 39 11.38 -3.12 8.65
CA LEU A 39 10.97 -4.20 9.53
C LEU A 39 12.09 -4.63 10.49
N ARG A 40 13.34 -4.69 10.03
CA ARG A 40 14.49 -4.99 10.89
C ARG A 40 14.75 -3.89 11.92
N ALA A 41 14.93 -2.65 11.47
CA ALA A 41 15.45 -1.57 12.30
C ALA A 41 14.38 -0.94 13.19
N VAL A 42 13.13 -0.90 12.71
CA VAL A 42 12.04 -0.21 13.39
C VAL A 42 11.14 -1.19 14.13
N VAL A 43 10.75 -2.30 13.49
CA VAL A 43 9.85 -3.28 14.11
C VAL A 43 10.60 -4.25 15.04
N LEU A 44 11.67 -4.89 14.56
CA LEU A 44 12.45 -5.84 15.39
C LEU A 44 13.53 -5.17 16.25
N ARG A 45 13.89 -3.92 15.94
CA ARG A 45 14.96 -3.17 16.61
C ARG A 45 16.29 -3.93 16.63
N LYS A 46 16.61 -4.63 15.54
CA LYS A 46 17.84 -5.42 15.40
C LYS A 46 18.88 -4.71 14.57
N SER A 47 20.15 -4.84 14.98
CA SER A 47 21.28 -4.47 14.13
C SER A 47 21.30 -5.36 12.87
N ARG A 48 22.04 -4.94 11.83
CA ARG A 48 22.25 -5.78 10.64
C ARG A 48 22.89 -7.11 11.01
N ALA A 49 23.87 -7.10 11.91
CA ALA A 49 24.59 -8.30 12.34
C ALA A 49 23.70 -9.28 13.13
N ASP A 50 22.78 -8.79 13.96
CA ASP A 50 21.87 -9.66 14.70
C ASP A 50 20.80 -10.26 13.78
N PHE A 51 20.27 -9.44 12.88
CA PHE A 51 19.24 -9.87 11.96
C PHE A 51 19.77 -10.87 10.92
N SER A 52 20.97 -10.61 10.37
CA SER A 52 21.60 -11.50 9.38
C SER A 52 21.86 -12.89 9.96
N ARG A 53 22.37 -12.96 11.20
CA ARG A 53 22.52 -14.22 11.95
C ARG A 53 21.19 -14.92 12.19
N MET A 54 20.16 -14.15 12.57
CA MET A 54 18.82 -14.69 12.87
C MET A 54 18.15 -15.31 11.63
N VAL A 55 18.34 -14.74 10.44
CA VAL A 55 17.70 -15.22 9.19
C VAL A 55 18.63 -16.07 8.32
N GLY A 56 19.88 -16.26 8.71
CA GLY A 56 20.83 -17.12 8.00
C GLY A 56 21.28 -16.55 6.65
N VAL A 57 21.55 -15.24 6.59
CA VAL A 57 22.14 -14.55 5.44
C VAL A 57 23.40 -13.81 5.87
N SER A 58 24.34 -13.53 4.97
CA SER A 58 25.54 -12.78 5.34
C SER A 58 25.21 -11.30 5.64
N PRO A 59 25.95 -10.63 6.54
CA PRO A 59 25.79 -9.19 6.77
C PRO A 59 26.00 -8.35 5.50
N SER A 60 26.93 -8.76 4.62
CA SER A 60 27.18 -8.09 3.35
C SER A 60 26.03 -8.25 2.35
N ALA A 61 25.43 -9.43 2.25
CA ALA A 61 24.25 -9.64 1.40
C ALA A 61 23.05 -8.83 1.92
N LEU A 62 22.83 -8.81 3.23
CA LEU A 62 21.78 -7.97 3.83
C LEU A 62 22.02 -6.48 3.56
N GLN A 63 23.26 -6.00 3.71
CA GLN A 63 23.62 -4.62 3.41
C GLN A 63 23.36 -4.29 1.93
N GLN A 64 23.81 -5.14 1.01
CA GLN A 64 23.60 -4.96 -0.42
C GLN A 64 22.10 -4.87 -0.75
N ILE A 65 21.28 -5.74 -0.16
CA ILE A 65 19.83 -5.73 -0.35
C ILE A 65 19.18 -4.44 0.18
N GLU A 66 19.62 -3.94 1.35
CA GLU A 66 19.02 -2.75 1.97
C GLU A 66 19.46 -1.43 1.34
N ASP A 67 20.69 -1.35 0.80
CA ASP A 67 21.31 -0.10 0.38
C ASP A 67 21.38 0.07 -1.16
N THR A 68 21.21 -1.00 -1.94
CA THR A 68 21.30 -0.94 -3.42
C THR A 68 19.92 -0.83 -4.05
N LEU A 69 19.73 0.17 -4.93
CA LEU A 69 18.47 0.41 -5.63
C LEU A 69 18.03 -0.76 -6.52
N ASP A 70 18.99 -1.44 -7.15
CA ASP A 70 18.74 -2.54 -8.10
C ASP A 70 19.18 -3.91 -7.55
N ALA A 71 19.11 -4.09 -6.23
CA ALA A 71 19.37 -5.39 -5.61
C ALA A 71 18.39 -6.44 -6.17
N ASN A 72 18.92 -7.57 -6.64
CA ASN A 72 18.15 -8.67 -7.19
C ASN A 72 18.32 -9.95 -6.35
N PRO A 73 17.77 -10.01 -5.13
CA PRO A 73 17.85 -11.19 -4.28
C PRO A 73 17.02 -12.34 -4.86
N THR A 74 17.46 -13.57 -4.59
CA THR A 74 16.66 -14.76 -4.94
C THR A 74 15.37 -14.83 -4.11
N VAL A 75 14.35 -15.52 -4.63
CA VAL A 75 13.09 -15.76 -3.89
C VAL A 75 13.35 -16.45 -2.54
N ASP A 76 14.32 -17.38 -2.48
CA ASP A 76 14.74 -18.02 -1.22
C ASP A 76 15.31 -16.99 -0.22
N THR A 77 16.14 -16.06 -0.69
CA THR A 77 16.70 -15.00 0.15
C THR A 77 15.59 -14.10 0.71
N LEU A 78 14.63 -13.70 -0.13
CA LEU A 78 13.46 -12.94 0.30
C LEU A 78 12.64 -13.72 1.33
N ASN A 79 12.36 -14.99 1.09
CA ASN A 79 11.65 -15.84 2.05
C ASN A 79 12.37 -15.90 3.40
N ARG A 80 13.69 -16.06 3.44
CA ARG A 80 14.46 -16.03 4.70
C ARG A 80 14.33 -14.70 5.43
N LEU A 81 14.47 -13.58 4.72
CA LEU A 81 14.40 -12.24 5.29
C LEU A 81 13.02 -11.92 5.86
N PHE A 82 11.95 -12.38 5.22
CA PHE A 82 10.57 -12.09 5.61
C PHE A 82 9.94 -13.14 6.55
N ARG A 83 10.54 -14.33 6.68
CA ARG A 83 10.08 -15.42 7.56
C ARG A 83 9.82 -15.00 9.02
N PRO A 84 10.65 -14.16 9.69
CA PRO A 84 10.39 -13.73 11.07
C PRO A 84 9.08 -12.95 11.26
N PHE A 85 8.49 -12.47 10.17
CA PHE A 85 7.24 -11.72 10.16
C PHE A 85 6.04 -12.56 9.73
N GLY A 86 6.25 -13.85 9.42
CA GLY A 86 5.21 -14.74 8.89
C GLY A 86 4.88 -14.52 7.42
N ALA A 87 5.72 -13.76 6.70
CA ALA A 87 5.52 -13.49 5.27
C ALA A 87 6.24 -14.53 4.40
N THR A 88 5.65 -14.81 3.24
CA THR A 88 6.21 -15.68 2.20
C THR A 88 6.01 -15.04 0.84
N MET A 89 6.98 -15.23 -0.05
CA MET A 89 6.89 -14.81 -1.44
C MET A 89 6.00 -15.76 -2.21
N GLY A 90 5.11 -15.20 -3.04
CA GLY A 90 4.21 -15.96 -3.90
C GLY A 90 4.00 -15.29 -5.24
N LEU A 91 3.59 -16.07 -6.23
CA LEU A 91 3.17 -15.55 -7.53
C LEU A 91 1.74 -15.02 -7.41
N ARG A 92 1.52 -13.80 -7.90
CA ARG A 92 0.19 -13.22 -8.08
C ARG A 92 -0.04 -13.05 -9.57
N PHE A 93 -1.13 -13.60 -10.07
CA PHE A 93 -1.71 -13.17 -11.33
C PHE A 93 -2.72 -12.07 -10.96
N PRO A 94 -2.33 -10.77 -10.93
CA PRO A 94 -3.35 -9.75 -10.88
C PRO A 94 -4.27 -10.07 -12.06
N ARG A 95 -5.56 -10.24 -11.76
CA ARG A 95 -6.54 -10.56 -12.79
C ARG A 95 -6.24 -9.64 -13.98
N MET A 96 -5.95 -10.19 -15.15
CA MET A 96 -5.74 -9.42 -16.39
C MET A 96 -7.05 -8.75 -16.86
N GLU A 97 -7.94 -8.43 -15.92
CA GLU A 97 -8.98 -7.46 -16.12
C GLU A 97 -8.30 -6.15 -16.44
N LEU A 98 -8.64 -5.61 -17.61
CA LEU A 98 -8.72 -4.18 -17.83
C LEU A 98 -9.02 -3.53 -16.48
N GLN A 99 -8.12 -2.68 -15.99
CA GLN A 99 -8.49 -1.74 -14.92
C GLN A 99 -9.88 -1.24 -15.30
N PRO A 100 -10.92 -1.37 -14.44
CA PRO A 100 -12.24 -0.84 -14.79
C PRO A 100 -11.97 0.60 -15.24
N PRO A 101 -12.40 0.98 -16.46
CA PRO A 101 -11.97 2.22 -17.07
C PRO A 101 -12.15 3.34 -16.05
N PRO A 102 -11.18 4.25 -15.89
CA PRO A 102 -11.32 5.36 -14.96
C PRO A 102 -12.64 6.07 -15.26
N THR A 103 -13.63 5.81 -14.41
CA THR A 103 -14.76 6.68 -14.15
C THR A 103 -15.56 7.20 -15.35
N VAL A 104 -15.71 6.45 -16.43
CA VAL A 104 -16.74 6.82 -17.44
C VAL A 104 -18.12 6.80 -16.78
N GLU A 105 -18.40 5.82 -15.90
CA GLU A 105 -19.63 5.79 -15.11
C GLU A 105 -19.73 6.89 -14.06
N ARG A 106 -18.63 7.27 -13.38
CA ARG A 106 -18.69 8.36 -12.40
C ARG A 106 -18.82 9.72 -13.08
N GLU A 107 -18.17 9.96 -14.22
CA GLU A 107 -18.37 11.18 -15.00
C GLU A 107 -19.78 11.23 -15.59
N GLN A 108 -20.29 10.13 -16.15
CA GLN A 108 -21.69 10.07 -16.60
C GLN A 108 -22.68 10.25 -15.44
N ARG A 109 -22.41 9.69 -14.25
CA ARG A 109 -23.22 9.92 -13.04
C ARG A 109 -23.15 11.39 -12.60
N ARG A 110 -21.95 11.99 -12.62
CA ARG A 110 -21.72 13.41 -12.28
C ARG A 110 -22.43 14.32 -13.27
N GLU A 111 -22.43 13.99 -14.55
CA GLU A 111 -23.07 14.77 -15.61
C GLU A 111 -24.59 14.62 -15.59
N ARG A 112 -25.11 13.41 -15.32
CA ARG A 112 -26.56 13.19 -15.05
C ARG A 112 -27.02 13.99 -13.83
N LEU A 113 -26.23 14.00 -12.75
CA LEU A 113 -26.53 14.80 -11.55
C LEU A 113 -26.51 16.31 -11.85
N LYS A 114 -25.51 16.81 -12.59
CA LYS A 114 -25.45 18.22 -13.02
C LYS A 114 -26.65 18.62 -13.89
N ASN A 115 -27.03 17.78 -14.86
CA ASN A 115 -28.17 18.03 -15.74
C ASN A 115 -29.51 17.97 -14.99
N ALA A 116 -29.66 17.06 -14.02
CA ALA A 116 -30.83 16.99 -13.16
C ALA A 116 -30.97 18.24 -12.26
N LEU A 117 -29.86 18.73 -11.69
CA LEU A 117 -29.82 19.97 -10.90
C LEU A 117 -30.13 21.21 -11.75
N ALA A 118 -29.59 21.29 -12.97
CA ALA A 118 -29.89 22.38 -13.91
C ALA A 118 -31.38 22.38 -14.34
N GLY A 119 -31.97 21.20 -14.55
CA GLY A 119 -33.40 21.04 -14.83
C GLY A 119 -34.30 21.45 -13.65
N ALA A 120 -33.87 21.19 -12.41
CA ALA A 120 -34.58 21.61 -11.21
C ALA A 120 -34.61 23.15 -11.05
N HIS A 121 -33.51 23.84 -11.35
CA HIS A 121 -33.45 25.31 -11.34
C HIS A 121 -34.34 25.96 -12.42
N LYS A 122 -34.44 25.35 -13.61
CA LYS A 122 -35.31 25.83 -14.69
C LYS A 122 -36.80 25.69 -14.36
N ARG A 123 -37.18 24.62 -13.63
CA ARG A 123 -38.55 24.40 -13.14
C ARG A 123 -38.93 25.35 -11.99
N ARG A 124 -37.98 25.71 -11.12
CA ARG A 124 -38.21 26.70 -10.04
C ARG A 124 -38.45 28.11 -10.58
N ARG A 125 -37.60 28.60 -11.51
CA ARG A 125 -37.80 29.91 -12.17
C ARG A 125 -39.11 30.04 -12.94
N LYS A 126 -39.65 28.95 -13.49
CA LYS A 126 -40.96 28.95 -14.20
C LYS A 126 -42.15 28.96 -13.24
N LYS A 127 -41.98 28.46 -12.00
CA LYS A 127 -43.03 28.45 -10.97
C LYS A 127 -43.11 29.81 -10.25
N ASP A 128 -41.97 30.47 -10.03
CA ASP A 128 -41.89 31.79 -9.39
C ASP A 128 -42.29 32.95 -10.34
N GLY A 129 -42.28 32.72 -11.66
CA GLY A 129 -42.71 33.69 -12.68
C GLY A 129 -44.18 33.57 -13.12
N ALA A 130 -44.96 32.67 -12.53
CA ALA A 130 -46.36 32.43 -12.89
C ALA A 130 -47.37 32.90 -11.81
N GLN A 131 -46.91 33.63 -10.79
CA GLN A 131 -47.75 34.15 -9.70
C GLN A 131 -47.79 35.68 -9.61
N SER A 132 -47.31 36.38 -10.63
CA SER A 132 -47.42 37.85 -10.77
C SER A 132 -48.02 38.19 -12.14
N GLY A 133 -49.32 37.90 -12.28
CA GLY A 133 -50.16 38.30 -13.40
C GLY A 133 -51.54 38.58 -12.88
#